data_AF-A0A1A9RL97-F1
#
_entry.id   AF-A0A1A9RL97-F1
#
_cell.length_a   1.000
_cell.length_b   1.000
_cell.length_c   1.000
_cell.angle_alpha   90.00
_cell.angle_beta   90.00
_cell.angle_gamma   90.00
#
_symmetry.space_group_name_H-M   'P 1'
#
loop_
_entity.id
_entity.type
_entity.pdbx_description
1 polymer ?
#
loop_
_entity_poly.entity_id
_entity_poly.type
_entity_poly.pdbx_seq_one_letter_code
_entity_poly.pdbx_strand_id
1 'polypeptide(L)'
;MYFANTWHKFNFVITPQEFEAIFGRDDYEFVIHNTRVGIDYTHTEKQEIFAAYRLYFEKILRNEAEYDHKTLNTIVDTMRQGMIDQTSKLAFPEVVLGGKVSEEYKLVRSKEPFMELDPFYLLYRQGKQQLSTAYFESQNAFGLQLSYPKTISLADKNDNLRGNYSTDAYPMCAIYQDIVKNIKKTSHKAKLMKGELLLKPNFWISDQAKVQVGKHYFFQQHQMVFL
;
A
#
# COMPACT_ATOMS: atom_id res chain seq x y z
N MET A 1 -4.23 21.85 -7.27
CA MET A 1 -3.80 20.43 -7.32
C MET A 1 -2.36 20.35 -6.82
N TYR A 2 -1.94 19.26 -6.20
CA TYR A 2 -0.55 19.08 -5.78
C TYR A 2 0.11 17.91 -6.53
N PHE A 3 1.43 17.91 -6.54
CA PHE A 3 2.25 16.81 -7.03
C PHE A 3 3.23 16.38 -5.95
N ALA A 4 3.31 15.08 -5.66
CA ALA A 4 4.21 14.55 -4.64
C ALA A 4 5.63 14.39 -5.19
N ASN A 5 6.60 15.10 -4.60
CA ASN A 5 7.99 15.12 -5.04
C ASN A 5 8.80 13.99 -4.40
N THR A 6 8.63 13.79 -3.08
CA THR A 6 9.35 12.77 -2.30
C THR A 6 8.39 12.07 -1.33
N TRP A 7 8.75 10.88 -0.87
CA TRP A 7 7.83 9.98 -0.15
C TRP A 7 8.43 9.37 1.11
N HIS A 8 7.64 9.26 2.16
CA HIS A 8 7.79 8.26 3.21
C HIS A 8 7.29 6.93 2.69
N LYS A 9 8.01 5.85 2.99
CA LYS A 9 7.65 4.49 2.58
C LYS A 9 7.94 3.54 3.73
N PHE A 10 6.98 2.68 4.04
CA PHE A 10 7.09 1.69 5.10
C PHE A 10 6.47 0.36 4.64
N ASN A 11 7.32 -0.63 4.38
CA ASN A 11 6.89 -1.97 3.98
C ASN A 11 6.67 -2.84 5.22
N PHE A 12 5.56 -3.56 5.26
CA PHE A 12 5.21 -4.41 6.39
C PHE A 12 4.40 -5.66 6.00
N VAL A 13 4.47 -6.66 6.87
CA VAL A 13 3.68 -7.89 6.81
C VAL A 13 3.15 -8.16 8.22
N ILE A 14 1.82 -8.17 8.37
CA ILE A 14 1.12 -8.41 9.64
C ILE A 14 -0.03 -9.39 9.40
N THR A 15 -0.61 -9.96 10.45
CA THR A 15 -1.78 -10.84 10.29
C THR A 15 -3.04 -10.02 10.01
N PRO A 16 -4.13 -10.64 9.51
CA PRO A 16 -5.39 -9.93 9.34
C PRO A 16 -5.95 -9.36 10.65
N GLN A 17 -5.78 -10.06 11.77
CA GLN A 17 -6.22 -9.57 13.07
C GLN A 17 -5.44 -8.32 13.50
N GLU A 18 -4.12 -8.32 13.30
CA GLU A 18 -3.27 -7.15 13.56
C GLU A 18 -3.62 -5.99 12.62
N PHE A 19 -3.93 -6.28 11.35
CA PHE A 19 -4.35 -5.28 10.39
C PHE A 19 -5.67 -4.62 10.82
N GLU A 20 -6.71 -5.39 11.13
CA GLU A 20 -7.98 -4.85 11.64
C GLU A 20 -7.77 -4.02 12.91
N ALA A 21 -6.94 -4.50 13.85
CA ALA A 21 -6.66 -3.77 15.10
C ALA A 21 -5.93 -2.44 14.89
N ILE A 22 -5.02 -2.37 13.92
CA ILE A 22 -4.25 -1.16 13.61
C ILE A 22 -5.04 -0.20 12.72
N PHE A 23 -5.76 -0.76 11.75
CA PHE A 23 -6.44 0.00 10.69
C PHE A 23 -7.93 0.25 10.94
N GLY A 24 -8.49 -0.24 12.04
CA GLY A 24 -9.88 -0.03 12.48
C GLY A 24 -10.14 1.29 13.20
N ARG A 25 -9.25 2.28 13.05
CA ARG A 25 -9.38 3.61 13.68
C ARG A 25 -10.39 4.48 12.92
N ASP A 26 -11.02 5.42 13.60
CA ASP A 26 -12.06 6.32 13.03
C ASP A 26 -11.54 7.72 12.65
N ASP A 27 -10.24 7.95 12.74
CA ASP A 27 -9.60 9.23 12.40
C ASP A 27 -9.19 9.36 10.92
N TYR A 28 -9.57 8.38 10.09
CA TYR A 28 -9.46 8.42 8.63
C TYR A 28 -10.44 7.46 7.96
N GLU A 29 -10.60 7.64 6.66
CA GLU A 29 -11.39 6.80 5.76
C GLU A 29 -10.52 6.21 4.65
N PHE A 30 -10.88 5.01 4.19
CA PHE A 30 -10.31 4.44 2.97
C PHE A 30 -11.00 4.99 1.75
N VAL A 31 -10.24 5.28 0.71
CA VAL A 31 -10.73 5.88 -0.53
C VAL A 31 -10.05 5.31 -1.77
N ILE A 32 -10.83 5.11 -2.83
CA ILE A 32 -10.30 4.95 -4.19
C ILE A 32 -9.83 6.34 -4.63
N HIS A 33 -8.59 6.44 -5.11
CA HIS A 33 -8.00 7.71 -5.50
C HIS A 33 -7.42 7.68 -6.91
N ASN A 34 -7.28 8.86 -7.51
CA ASN A 34 -6.63 9.08 -8.80
C ASN A 34 -7.21 8.30 -9.99
N THR A 35 -8.44 7.81 -9.88
CA THR A 35 -9.14 7.07 -10.93
C THR A 35 -10.61 7.48 -11.02
N ARG A 36 -11.33 6.86 -11.95
CA ARG A 36 -12.78 6.97 -12.12
C ARG A 36 -13.48 6.06 -11.13
N VAL A 37 -14.56 6.54 -10.55
CA VAL A 37 -15.45 5.80 -9.64
C VAL A 37 -16.90 6.00 -10.09
N GLY A 38 -17.79 5.13 -9.62
CA GLY A 38 -19.23 5.29 -9.84
C GLY A 38 -19.75 6.62 -9.31
N ILE A 39 -20.81 7.14 -9.91
CA ILE A 39 -21.37 8.46 -9.59
C ILE A 39 -21.78 8.59 -8.10
N ASP A 40 -22.21 7.49 -7.47
CA ASP A 40 -22.64 7.44 -6.07
C ASP A 40 -21.50 7.20 -5.07
N TYR A 41 -20.26 7.04 -5.55
CA TYR A 41 -19.12 6.77 -4.68
C TYR A 41 -18.84 7.92 -3.69
N THR A 42 -18.60 7.59 -2.42
CA THR A 42 -18.21 8.58 -1.40
C THR A 42 -16.89 8.22 -0.74
N HIS A 43 -16.76 6.96 -0.30
CA HIS A 43 -15.59 6.37 0.33
C HIS A 43 -15.68 4.84 0.20
N THR A 44 -14.64 4.13 0.64
CA THR A 44 -14.61 2.66 0.68
C THR A 44 -14.82 2.18 2.11
N GLU A 45 -15.78 1.28 2.31
CA GLU A 45 -16.10 0.75 3.64
C GLU A 45 -14.93 -0.06 4.22
N LYS A 46 -14.58 0.19 5.49
CA LYS A 46 -13.45 -0.51 6.16
C LYS A 46 -13.60 -2.03 6.11
N GLN A 47 -14.82 -2.54 6.26
CA GLN A 47 -15.09 -3.98 6.24
C GLN A 47 -14.76 -4.62 4.90
N GLU A 48 -14.93 -3.89 3.79
CA GLU A 48 -14.51 -4.35 2.46
C GLU A 48 -12.98 -4.49 2.40
N ILE A 49 -12.24 -3.53 2.95
CA ILE A 49 -10.77 -3.56 3.00
C ILE A 49 -10.28 -4.69 3.90
N PHE A 50 -10.92 -4.93 5.04
CA PHE A 50 -10.55 -6.03 5.95
C PHE A 50 -10.86 -7.40 5.35
N ALA A 51 -11.97 -7.54 4.64
CA ALA A 51 -12.26 -8.75 3.87
C ALA A 51 -11.23 -8.96 2.74
N ALA A 52 -10.89 -7.90 2.00
CA ALA A 52 -9.88 -7.93 0.95
C ALA A 52 -8.50 -8.33 1.50
N TYR A 53 -8.09 -7.77 2.64
CA TYR A 53 -6.80 -8.10 3.25
C TYR A 53 -6.75 -9.53 3.77
N ARG A 54 -7.83 -10.05 4.35
CA ARG A 54 -7.94 -11.47 4.72
C ARG A 54 -7.75 -12.36 3.50
N LEU A 55 -8.42 -12.06 2.39
CA LEU A 55 -8.26 -12.81 1.15
C LEU A 55 -6.83 -12.71 0.61
N TYR A 56 -6.24 -11.51 0.61
CA TYR A 56 -4.85 -11.28 0.21
C TYR A 56 -3.87 -12.08 1.07
N PHE A 57 -4.05 -12.10 2.39
CA PHE A 57 -3.20 -12.84 3.30
C PHE A 57 -3.28 -14.35 3.03
N GLU A 58 -4.48 -14.89 2.87
CA GLU A 58 -4.70 -16.32 2.62
C GLU A 58 -4.24 -16.77 1.23
N LYS A 59 -4.49 -15.98 0.20
CA LYS A 59 -4.20 -16.38 -1.19
C LYS A 59 -2.84 -15.95 -1.67
N ILE A 60 -2.30 -14.83 -1.21
CA ILE A 60 -1.00 -14.32 -1.66
C ILE A 60 0.07 -14.69 -0.63
N LEU A 61 -0.10 -14.28 0.63
CA LEU A 61 0.98 -14.37 1.62
C LEU A 61 1.22 -15.78 2.17
N ARG A 62 0.21 -16.64 2.12
CA ARG A 62 0.30 -18.05 2.52
C ARG A 62 0.39 -19.00 1.33
N ASN A 63 0.64 -18.51 0.12
CA ASN A 63 0.71 -19.37 -1.04
C ASN A 63 1.92 -20.32 -0.96
N GLU A 64 1.70 -21.60 -1.25
CA GLU A 64 2.81 -22.56 -1.40
C GLU A 64 3.00 -22.97 -2.87
N ALA A 65 2.29 -22.31 -3.79
CA ALA A 65 2.37 -22.52 -5.23
C ALA A 65 2.31 -21.20 -5.99
N GLU A 66 2.81 -21.21 -7.23
CA GLU A 66 2.72 -20.09 -8.14
C GLU A 66 1.26 -19.87 -8.56
N TYR A 67 0.82 -18.61 -8.58
CA TYR A 67 -0.46 -18.21 -9.14
C TYR A 67 -0.26 -17.64 -10.54
N ASP A 68 -1.25 -17.85 -11.41
CA ASP A 68 -1.29 -17.15 -12.69
C ASP A 68 -1.48 -15.63 -12.48
N HIS A 69 -0.96 -14.84 -13.42
CA HIS A 69 -0.93 -13.40 -13.33
C HIS A 69 -2.32 -12.76 -13.14
N LYS A 70 -3.35 -13.30 -13.81
CA LYS A 70 -4.70 -12.73 -13.79
C LYS A 70 -5.34 -12.90 -12.42
N THR A 71 -5.19 -14.08 -11.82
CA THR A 71 -5.65 -14.36 -10.45
C THR A 71 -4.92 -13.46 -9.44
N LEU A 72 -3.60 -13.33 -9.56
CA LEU A 72 -2.79 -12.48 -8.70
C LEU A 72 -3.24 -11.02 -8.75
N ASN A 73 -3.35 -10.43 -9.94
CA ASN A 73 -3.75 -9.02 -10.09
C ASN A 73 -5.11 -8.73 -9.48
N THR A 74 -6.09 -9.62 -9.69
CA THR A 74 -7.44 -9.43 -9.16
C THR A 74 -7.46 -9.29 -7.64
N ILE A 75 -6.58 -10.02 -6.93
CA ILE A 75 -6.49 -9.96 -5.47
C ILE A 75 -5.57 -8.83 -5.00
N VAL A 76 -4.49 -8.58 -5.73
CA VAL A 76 -3.49 -7.53 -5.41
C VAL A 76 -4.10 -6.13 -5.58
N ASP A 77 -4.88 -5.92 -6.64
CA ASP A 77 -5.41 -4.59 -6.97
C ASP A 77 -6.47 -4.11 -5.98
N THR A 78 -7.19 -5.01 -5.30
CA THR A 78 -8.15 -4.63 -4.25
C THR A 78 -7.49 -4.01 -3.03
N MET A 79 -6.21 -4.31 -2.80
CA MET A 79 -5.44 -3.75 -1.70
C MET A 79 -4.87 -2.36 -1.98
N ARG A 80 -4.96 -1.87 -3.22
CA ARG A 80 -4.50 -0.53 -3.60
C ARG A 80 -5.53 0.50 -3.16
N GLN A 81 -5.28 1.15 -2.04
CA GLN A 81 -6.21 2.08 -1.42
C GLN A 81 -5.52 3.38 -1.01
N GLY A 82 -6.25 4.47 -1.14
CA GLY A 82 -5.92 5.74 -0.50
C GLY A 82 -6.51 5.79 0.91
N MET A 83 -5.97 6.64 1.75
CA MET A 83 -6.45 6.92 3.10
C MET A 83 -6.44 8.43 3.32
N ILE A 84 -7.56 8.98 3.79
CA ILE A 84 -7.74 10.41 4.01
C ILE A 84 -8.40 10.66 5.35
N ASP A 85 -7.99 11.72 6.05
CA ASP A 85 -8.52 12.04 7.38
C ASP A 85 -9.97 12.53 7.32
N GLN A 86 -10.36 13.17 6.21
CA GLN A 86 -11.71 13.68 6.00
C GLN A 86 -12.12 13.60 4.52
N THR A 87 -13.28 13.03 4.24
CA THR A 87 -13.83 12.91 2.88
C THR A 87 -14.18 14.26 2.23
N SER A 88 -14.39 15.32 3.02
CA SER A 88 -14.60 16.70 2.53
C SER A 88 -13.41 17.26 1.71
N LYS A 89 -12.23 16.68 1.90
CA LYS A 89 -11.00 17.01 1.17
C LYS A 89 -10.93 16.34 -0.20
N LEU A 90 -11.84 15.40 -0.49
CA LEU A 90 -12.02 14.88 -1.83
C LEU A 90 -12.65 15.96 -2.75
N ALA A 91 -12.27 15.89 -4.00
CA ALA A 91 -12.89 16.58 -5.11
C ALA A 91 -13.34 15.53 -6.12
N PHE A 92 -14.52 15.74 -6.70
CA PHE A 92 -15.09 14.85 -7.70
C PHE A 92 -15.26 15.56 -9.06
N PRO A 93 -14.17 15.76 -9.83
CA PRO A 93 -14.29 16.33 -11.16
C PRO A 93 -15.14 15.46 -12.09
N GLU A 94 -15.85 16.11 -13.00
CA GLU A 94 -16.60 15.46 -14.06
C GLU A 94 -15.68 14.67 -15.01
N VAL A 95 -16.21 13.55 -15.53
CA VAL A 95 -15.56 12.80 -16.61
C VAL A 95 -16.27 13.12 -17.91
N VAL A 96 -15.55 13.63 -18.92
CA VAL A 96 -16.13 13.87 -20.25
C VAL A 96 -15.78 12.69 -21.18
N LEU A 97 -16.80 12.01 -21.70
CA LEU A 97 -16.69 10.91 -22.65
C LEU A 97 -17.44 11.27 -23.94
N GLY A 98 -16.76 11.22 -25.08
CA GLY A 98 -17.39 11.56 -26.37
C GLY A 98 -17.98 12.97 -26.43
N GLY A 99 -17.41 13.93 -25.69
CA GLY A 99 -17.90 15.32 -25.61
C GLY A 99 -19.09 15.55 -24.67
N LYS A 100 -19.52 14.54 -23.90
CA LYS A 100 -20.59 14.66 -22.89
C LYS A 100 -20.06 14.33 -21.50
N VAL A 101 -20.56 15.04 -20.49
CA VAL A 101 -20.33 14.68 -19.09
C VAL A 101 -20.95 13.31 -18.83
N SER A 102 -20.20 12.42 -18.20
CA SER A 102 -20.65 11.07 -17.85
C SER A 102 -21.62 11.14 -16.68
N GLU A 103 -22.75 10.42 -16.82
CA GLU A 103 -23.71 10.21 -15.74
C GLU A 103 -23.35 8.99 -14.86
N GLU A 104 -22.42 8.16 -15.34
CA GLU A 104 -22.01 6.91 -14.67
C GLU A 104 -20.77 7.09 -13.79
N TYR A 105 -19.85 7.97 -14.19
CA TYR A 105 -18.54 8.08 -13.57
C TYR A 105 -18.15 9.51 -13.22
N LYS A 106 -17.44 9.63 -12.11
CA LYS A 106 -16.70 10.84 -11.70
C LYS A 106 -15.25 10.50 -11.40
N LEU A 107 -14.35 11.47 -11.46
CA LEU A 107 -12.98 11.30 -11.00
C LEU A 107 -12.91 11.48 -9.49
N VAL A 108 -11.95 10.84 -8.84
CA VAL A 108 -11.60 11.15 -7.44
C VAL A 108 -10.23 11.80 -7.39
N ARG A 109 -10.17 13.00 -6.81
CA ARG A 109 -8.93 13.72 -6.52
C ARG A 109 -8.92 14.14 -5.06
N SER A 110 -7.76 14.22 -4.45
CA SER A 110 -7.60 14.84 -3.14
C SER A 110 -7.10 16.27 -3.27
N LYS A 111 -7.64 17.17 -2.46
CA LYS A 111 -7.16 18.56 -2.34
C LYS A 111 -5.87 18.65 -1.53
N GLU A 112 -5.63 17.68 -0.64
CA GLU A 112 -4.49 17.60 0.26
C GLU A 112 -3.73 16.27 0.12
N PRO A 113 -2.46 16.20 0.56
CA PRO A 113 -1.72 14.95 0.64
C PRO A 113 -2.49 13.86 1.39
N PHE A 114 -2.67 12.72 0.74
CA PHE A 114 -3.28 11.52 1.32
C PHE A 114 -2.23 10.41 1.43
N MET A 115 -2.53 9.37 2.22
CA MET A 115 -1.68 8.20 2.39
C MET A 115 -2.11 7.08 1.45
N GLU A 116 -1.17 6.34 0.91
CA GLU A 116 -1.39 5.19 0.03
C GLU A 116 -1.05 3.90 0.77
N LEU A 117 -1.87 2.89 0.53
CA LEU A 117 -1.66 1.50 0.91
C LEU A 117 -1.56 0.69 -0.38
N ASP A 118 -0.39 0.13 -0.66
CA ASP A 118 -0.13 -0.62 -1.88
C ASP A 118 0.58 -1.94 -1.59
N PRO A 119 0.39 -2.98 -2.40
CA PRO A 119 1.23 -4.16 -2.35
C PRO A 119 2.72 -3.84 -2.65
N PHE A 120 3.64 -4.45 -1.91
CA PHE A 120 5.05 -4.50 -2.30
C PHE A 120 5.44 -5.91 -2.73
N TYR A 121 6.52 -5.97 -3.50
CA TYR A 121 6.99 -7.19 -4.14
C TYR A 121 8.40 -7.55 -3.69
N LEU A 122 8.72 -8.84 -3.66
CA LEU A 122 10.08 -9.33 -3.41
C LEU A 122 10.85 -9.51 -4.73
N LEU A 123 12.11 -9.12 -4.72
CA LEU A 123 13.04 -9.33 -5.82
C LEU A 123 14.36 -9.85 -5.28
N TYR A 124 14.70 -11.10 -5.64
CA TYR A 124 16.00 -11.68 -5.35
C TYR A 124 16.92 -11.55 -6.57
N ARG A 125 18.05 -10.87 -6.38
CA ARG A 125 19.07 -10.68 -7.42
C ARG A 125 20.22 -11.64 -7.17
N GLN A 126 20.20 -12.81 -7.81
CA GLN A 126 21.19 -13.88 -7.62
C GLN A 126 22.64 -13.39 -7.70
N GLY A 127 22.99 -12.65 -8.75
CA GLY A 127 24.36 -12.15 -8.95
C GLY A 127 24.83 -11.12 -7.91
N LYS A 128 23.90 -10.50 -7.17
CA LYS A 128 24.22 -9.57 -6.07
C LYS A 128 23.99 -10.18 -4.69
N GLN A 129 23.52 -11.43 -4.63
CA GLN A 129 23.13 -12.11 -3.39
C GLN A 129 22.24 -11.21 -2.49
N GLN A 130 21.32 -10.48 -3.13
CA GLN A 130 20.54 -9.42 -2.48
C GLN A 130 19.04 -9.69 -2.63
N LEU A 131 18.32 -9.64 -1.51
CA LEU A 131 16.87 -9.60 -1.49
C LEU A 131 16.41 -8.15 -1.26
N SER A 132 15.57 -7.65 -2.14
CA SER A 132 15.05 -6.28 -2.12
C SER A 132 13.53 -6.27 -2.21
N THR A 133 12.93 -5.16 -1.77
CA THR A 133 11.52 -4.85 -2.01
C THR A 133 11.39 -3.98 -3.26
N ALA A 134 10.39 -4.26 -4.11
CA ALA A 134 10.06 -3.51 -5.30
C ALA A 134 8.60 -3.01 -5.24
N TYR A 135 8.30 -1.99 -6.04
CA TYR A 135 6.95 -1.41 -6.16
C TYR A 135 6.08 -2.11 -7.20
N PHE A 136 6.69 -2.76 -8.20
CA PHE A 136 5.98 -3.54 -9.20
C PHE A 136 6.89 -4.67 -9.69
N GLU A 137 6.45 -5.90 -9.50
CA GLU A 137 7.05 -7.10 -10.10
C GLU A 137 5.93 -8.10 -10.38
N SER A 138 5.98 -8.82 -11.49
CA SER A 138 4.79 -9.49 -12.03
C SER A 138 4.25 -10.65 -11.17
N GLN A 139 5.02 -11.21 -10.24
CA GLN A 139 4.65 -12.48 -9.59
C GLN A 139 4.93 -12.61 -8.08
N ASN A 140 5.61 -11.64 -7.44
CA ASN A 140 6.15 -11.84 -6.07
C ASN A 140 5.59 -10.87 -5.03
N ALA A 141 4.28 -10.60 -5.06
CA ALA A 141 3.63 -9.77 -4.04
C ALA A 141 3.77 -10.45 -2.66
N PHE A 142 4.17 -9.70 -1.63
CA PHE A 142 4.50 -10.30 -0.32
C PHE A 142 4.09 -9.48 0.91
N GLY A 143 3.48 -8.31 0.71
CA GLY A 143 2.99 -7.52 1.83
C GLY A 143 2.52 -6.16 1.36
N LEU A 144 2.35 -5.24 2.31
CA LEU A 144 1.84 -3.91 2.03
C LEU A 144 2.87 -2.83 2.33
N GLN A 145 2.79 -1.73 1.60
CA GLN A 145 3.57 -0.52 1.74
C GLN A 145 2.62 0.61 2.11
N LEU A 146 2.90 1.28 3.23
CA LEU A 146 2.37 2.61 3.48
C LEU A 146 3.27 3.65 2.83
N SER A 147 2.64 4.51 2.04
CA SER A 147 3.25 5.57 1.27
C SER A 147 2.61 6.89 1.67
N TYR A 148 3.40 7.92 1.99
CA TYR A 148 2.87 9.27 2.27
C TYR A 148 3.83 10.33 1.70
N PRO A 149 3.33 11.34 0.96
CA PRO A 149 4.20 12.39 0.44
C PRO A 149 4.93 13.11 1.57
N LYS A 150 6.26 13.23 1.49
CA LYS A 150 7.11 14.06 2.36
C LYS A 150 7.04 15.52 1.96
N THR A 151 7.10 15.74 0.65
CA THR A 151 7.10 17.06 0.06
C THR A 151 6.25 17.10 -1.19
N ILE A 152 5.65 18.27 -1.43
CA ILE A 152 4.76 18.49 -2.56
C ILE A 152 5.11 19.78 -3.32
N SER A 153 4.82 19.78 -4.61
CA SER A 153 4.70 20.98 -5.43
C SER A 153 3.21 21.34 -5.56
N LEU A 154 2.90 22.63 -5.61
CA LEU A 154 1.54 23.12 -5.83
C LEU A 154 1.41 23.69 -7.24
N ALA A 155 0.31 23.36 -7.92
CA ALA A 155 -0.02 23.93 -9.21
C ALA A 155 -0.45 25.40 -9.05
N ASP A 156 0.13 26.30 -9.88
CA ASP A 156 -0.38 27.66 -10.02
C ASP A 156 -1.63 27.71 -10.91
N LYS A 157 -2.16 28.92 -11.15
CA LYS A 157 -3.37 29.14 -11.97
C LYS A 157 -3.23 28.68 -13.44
N ASN A 158 -2.00 28.42 -13.90
CA ASN A 158 -1.69 27.96 -15.25
C ASN A 158 -1.17 26.49 -15.21
N ASP A 159 -1.47 25.75 -14.13
CA ASP A 159 -1.04 24.37 -13.88
C ASP A 159 0.48 24.14 -13.80
N ASN A 160 1.28 25.20 -13.65
CA ASN A 160 2.72 25.02 -13.45
C ASN A 160 2.98 24.60 -12.00
N LEU A 161 3.66 23.47 -11.82
CA LEU A 161 4.07 22.97 -10.50
C LEU A 161 5.20 23.84 -9.93
N ARG A 162 5.01 24.37 -8.74
CA ARG A 162 6.00 25.20 -8.04
C ARG A 162 6.24 24.75 -6.61
N GLY A 163 7.45 25.00 -6.14
CA GLY A 163 7.87 24.81 -4.75
C GLY A 163 8.20 23.37 -4.38
N ASN A 164 8.61 23.19 -3.13
CA ASN A 164 8.90 21.89 -2.54
C ASN A 164 8.56 21.96 -1.05
N TYR A 165 7.26 21.99 -0.76
CA TYR A 165 6.72 22.25 0.57
C TYR A 165 6.67 20.96 1.38
N SER A 166 7.08 21.00 2.65
CA SER A 166 6.89 19.88 3.58
C SER A 166 5.40 19.62 3.82
N THR A 167 5.05 18.36 4.02
CA THR A 167 3.70 17.91 4.35
C THR A 167 3.52 17.59 5.84
N ASP A 168 4.50 17.89 6.69
CA ASP A 168 4.47 17.55 8.12
C ASP A 168 3.31 18.21 8.87
N ALA A 169 2.84 19.37 8.40
CA ALA A 169 1.74 20.11 9.02
C ALA A 169 0.36 19.54 8.70
N TYR A 170 0.23 18.62 7.74
CA TYR A 170 -1.07 18.04 7.38
C TYR A 170 -1.43 16.91 8.38
N PRO A 171 -2.72 16.79 8.78
CA PRO A 171 -3.16 15.77 9.75
C PRO A 171 -2.78 14.34 9.34
N MET A 172 -2.84 14.05 8.04
CA MET A 172 -2.45 12.73 7.51
C MET A 172 -1.00 12.34 7.81
N CYS A 173 -0.08 13.29 8.00
CA CYS A 173 1.30 12.97 8.40
C CYS A 173 1.34 12.36 9.81
N ALA A 174 0.61 12.94 10.76
CA ALA A 174 0.54 12.42 12.13
C ALA A 174 -0.10 11.03 12.17
N ILE A 175 -1.20 10.83 11.43
CA ILE A 175 -1.87 9.53 11.30
C ILE A 175 -0.91 8.48 10.71
N TYR A 176 -0.18 8.82 9.63
CA TYR A 176 0.84 7.94 9.04
C TYR A 176 1.89 7.51 10.07
N GLN A 177 2.45 8.47 10.82
CA GLN A 177 3.48 8.21 11.82
C GLN A 177 2.97 7.29 12.93
N ASP A 178 1.73 7.50 13.39
CA ASP A 178 1.10 6.68 14.43
C ASP A 178 0.80 5.25 13.97
N ILE A 179 0.31 5.07 12.74
CA ILE A 179 0.10 3.73 12.16
C ILE A 179 1.44 2.99 12.07
N VAL A 180 2.47 3.63 11.52
CA VAL A 180 3.82 3.04 11.44
C VAL A 180 4.35 2.69 12.83
N LYS A 181 4.15 3.56 13.83
CA LYS A 181 4.54 3.31 15.22
C LYS A 181 3.82 2.09 15.79
N ASN A 182 2.52 1.93 15.53
CA ASN A 182 1.75 0.78 16.01
C ASN A 182 2.17 -0.52 15.34
N ILE A 183 2.41 -0.53 14.02
CA ILE A 183 2.95 -1.71 13.33
C ILE A 183 4.29 -2.12 13.95
N LYS A 184 5.19 -1.16 14.20
CA LYS A 184 6.51 -1.44 14.81
C LYS A 184 6.45 -1.99 16.23
N LYS A 185 5.32 -1.90 16.96
CA LYS A 185 5.19 -2.48 18.30
C LYS A 185 5.11 -4.01 18.27
N THR A 186 4.54 -4.58 17.21
CA THR A 186 4.35 -6.04 17.06
C THR A 186 5.22 -6.65 15.97
N SER A 187 6.03 -5.83 15.29
CA SER A 187 6.86 -6.25 14.16
C SER A 187 8.32 -5.86 14.29
N HIS A 188 9.15 -6.55 13.51
CA HIS A 188 10.59 -6.36 13.48
C HIS A 188 11.12 -6.33 12.06
N LYS A 189 12.28 -5.72 11.86
CA LYS A 189 12.97 -5.74 10.56
C LYS A 189 13.23 -7.19 10.14
N ALA A 190 12.75 -7.55 8.95
CA ALA A 190 12.87 -8.89 8.43
C ALA A 190 14.34 -9.30 8.22
N LYS A 191 14.63 -10.55 8.56
CA LYS A 191 15.91 -11.20 8.34
C LYS A 191 15.64 -12.61 7.83
N LEU A 192 16.37 -13.01 6.80
CA LEU A 192 16.26 -14.35 6.24
C LEU A 192 17.66 -14.95 6.05
N MET A 193 17.74 -16.27 6.14
CA MET A 193 18.92 -17.04 5.78
C MET A 193 18.73 -17.73 4.44
N LYS A 194 19.76 -17.72 3.61
CA LYS A 194 19.90 -18.58 2.43
C LYS A 194 21.22 -19.35 2.54
N GLY A 195 21.17 -20.57 3.06
CA GLY A 195 22.39 -21.24 3.54
C GLY A 195 23.03 -20.42 4.66
N GLU A 196 24.29 -20.01 4.50
CA GLU A 196 25.01 -19.16 5.46
C GLU A 196 24.83 -17.65 5.19
N LEU A 197 24.18 -17.28 4.09
CA LEU A 197 24.00 -15.88 3.71
C LEU A 197 22.84 -15.25 4.49
N LEU A 198 23.14 -14.18 5.25
CA LEU A 198 22.15 -13.34 5.91
C LEU A 198 21.61 -12.25 4.97
N LEU A 199 20.31 -12.32 4.68
CA LEU A 199 19.56 -11.34 3.89
C LEU A 199 18.77 -10.40 4.82
N LYS A 200 18.82 -9.10 4.53
CA LYS A 200 18.15 -8.04 5.30
C LYS A 200 17.28 -7.16 4.38
N PRO A 201 16.17 -7.70 3.85
CA PRO A 201 15.28 -6.92 3.01
C PRO A 201 14.63 -5.77 3.80
N ASN A 202 14.28 -4.70 3.10
CA ASN A 202 13.73 -3.49 3.70
C ASN A 202 12.21 -3.58 3.95
N PHE A 203 11.79 -4.45 4.87
CA PHE A 203 10.42 -4.51 5.38
C PHE A 203 10.39 -4.97 6.84
N TRP A 204 9.24 -4.75 7.49
CA TRP A 204 8.94 -5.21 8.85
C TRP A 204 7.95 -6.37 8.81
N ILE A 205 8.08 -7.33 9.71
CA ILE A 205 7.16 -8.47 9.80
C ILE A 205 6.81 -8.75 11.25
N SER A 206 5.53 -8.96 11.56
CA SER A 206 5.11 -9.37 12.89
C SER A 206 5.52 -10.81 13.19
N ASP A 207 5.76 -11.11 14.45
CA ASP A 207 6.13 -12.47 14.87
C ASP A 207 5.03 -13.48 14.48
N GLN A 208 3.76 -13.08 14.58
CA GLN A 208 2.64 -13.94 14.20
C GLN A 208 2.55 -14.15 12.67
N ALA A 209 2.77 -13.10 11.87
CA ALA A 209 2.77 -13.24 10.42
C ALA A 209 3.95 -14.10 9.96
N LYS A 210 5.14 -13.91 10.55
CA LYS A 210 6.36 -14.66 10.24
C LYS A 210 6.16 -16.18 10.31
N VAL A 211 5.44 -16.67 11.32
CA VAL A 211 5.12 -18.10 11.47
C VAL A 211 4.23 -18.62 10.34
N GLN A 212 3.29 -17.81 9.87
CA GLN A 212 2.27 -18.22 8.89
C GLN A 212 2.76 -18.11 7.45
N VAL A 213 3.58 -17.11 7.14
CA VAL A 213 4.04 -16.82 5.76
C VAL A 213 5.43 -17.42 5.46
N GLY A 214 6.07 -18.07 6.44
CA GLY A 214 7.43 -18.61 6.27
C GLY A 214 7.55 -19.73 5.23
N LYS A 215 6.44 -20.32 4.82
CA LYS A 215 6.37 -21.33 3.74
C LYS A 215 6.01 -20.76 2.38
N HIS A 216 5.92 -19.43 2.25
CA HIS A 216 5.56 -18.77 0.99
C HIS A 216 6.42 -19.28 -0.18
N TYR A 217 5.78 -19.52 -1.33
CA TYR A 217 6.38 -20.15 -2.52
C TYR A 217 7.74 -19.55 -2.91
N PHE A 218 7.83 -18.21 -2.95
CA PHE A 218 9.06 -17.47 -3.25
C PHE A 218 10.25 -17.89 -2.36
N PHE A 219 10.04 -18.09 -1.06
CA PHE A 219 11.12 -18.48 -0.16
C PHE A 219 11.52 -19.94 -0.36
N GLN A 220 10.55 -20.82 -0.62
CA GLN A 220 10.83 -22.22 -0.94
C GLN A 220 11.67 -22.33 -2.22
N GLN A 221 11.27 -21.64 -3.30
CA GLN A 221 12.01 -21.61 -4.57
C GLN A 221 13.45 -21.14 -4.40
N HIS A 222 13.68 -20.15 -3.52
CA HIS A 222 15.00 -19.58 -3.30
C HIS A 222 15.75 -20.16 -2.10
N GLN A 223 15.20 -21.19 -1.44
CA GLN A 223 15.76 -21.84 -0.25
C GLN A 223 16.06 -20.84 0.87
N MET A 224 15.11 -19.93 1.13
CA MET A 224 15.19 -18.90 2.15
C MET A 224 14.33 -19.27 3.35
N VAL A 225 14.80 -18.93 4.56
CA VAL A 225 14.06 -19.15 5.81
C VAL A 225 14.14 -17.90 6.66
N PHE A 226 13.03 -17.48 7.27
CA PHE A 226 13.05 -16.38 8.24
C PHE A 226 13.86 -16.72 9.49
N LEU A 227 14.55 -15.72 10.04
CA LEU A 227 15.10 -15.74 11.39
C LEU A 227 14.07 -15.22 12.40
#